data_AF-A0A973H5S0-F1
#
_entry.id   AF-A0A973H5S0-F1
#
_cell.length_a   1.000
_cell.length_b   1.000
_cell.length_c   1.000
_cell.angle_alpha   90.00
_cell.angle_beta   90.00
_cell.angle_gamma   90.00
#
_symmetry.space_group_name_H-M   'P 1'
#
loop_
_entity.id
_entity.type
_entity.pdbx_description
1 polymer ?
#
loop_
_entity_poly.entity_id
_entity_poly.type
_entity_poly.pdbx_seq_one_letter_code
_entity_poly.pdbx_strand_id
1 'polypeptide(L)'
;MTAHLISSHTLWNLHCAQGRRDALLNWVRANGIDPNAVPTDKDLTIEDRPDGGRIIRYTTYVLTGDGHKQVAQASDGGALLEERSVPLVVEPPADWPVYAVPGKPGEQP
;
A
#
# COMPACT_ATOMS: atom_id res chain seq x y z
N MET A 1 -3.05 18.12 2.59
CA MET A 1 -2.25 16.90 2.58
C MET A 1 -2.33 16.33 1.18
N THR A 2 -1.20 16.17 0.52
CA THR A 2 -1.14 15.59 -0.83
C THR A 2 -0.88 14.10 -0.67
N ALA A 3 -1.63 13.28 -1.39
CA ALA A 3 -1.41 11.85 -1.46
C ALA A 3 -0.99 11.49 -2.89
N HIS A 4 -0.05 10.58 -2.99
CA HIS A 4 0.54 10.11 -4.23
C HIS A 4 0.28 8.61 -4.36
N LEU A 5 -0.54 8.20 -5.33
CA LEU A 5 -0.85 6.80 -5.59
C LEU A 5 0.32 6.13 -6.32
N ILE A 6 0.84 5.06 -5.72
CA ILE A 6 1.97 4.27 -6.23
C ILE A 6 1.49 2.93 -6.81
N SER A 7 0.54 2.29 -6.15
CA SER A 7 -0.08 1.04 -6.62
C SER A 7 -1.56 1.01 -6.29
N SER A 8 -2.33 0.34 -7.12
CA SER A 8 -3.76 0.01 -6.98
C SER A 8 -4.02 -1.21 -7.87
N HIS A 9 -5.25 -1.74 -7.92
CA HIS A 9 -5.57 -2.84 -8.84
C HIS A 9 -5.10 -2.56 -10.29
N THR A 10 -5.39 -1.36 -10.81
CA THR A 10 -5.02 -0.97 -12.17
C THR A 10 -3.50 -0.79 -12.33
N LEU A 11 -2.85 -0.14 -11.36
CA LEU A 11 -1.41 0.11 -11.43
C LEU A 11 -0.60 -1.15 -11.22
N TRP A 12 -1.09 -2.10 -10.42
CA TRP A 12 -0.47 -3.40 -10.28
C TRP A 12 -0.36 -4.13 -11.62
N ASN A 13 -1.44 -4.14 -12.40
CA ASN A 13 -1.45 -4.73 -13.74
C ASN A 13 -0.51 -3.99 -14.69
N LEU A 14 -0.43 -2.66 -14.58
CA LEU A 14 0.51 -1.85 -15.36
C LEU A 14 1.97 -2.17 -15.01
N HIS A 15 2.30 -2.26 -13.72
CA HIS A 15 3.62 -2.65 -13.23
C HIS A 15 4.00 -4.05 -13.71
N CYS A 16 3.06 -4.99 -13.69
CA CYS A 16 3.26 -6.33 -14.27
C CYS A 16 3.56 -6.27 -15.77
N ALA A 17 2.74 -5.53 -16.54
CA ALA A 17 2.91 -5.40 -17.99
C ALA A 17 4.23 -4.73 -18.39
N GLN A 18 4.75 -3.84 -17.54
CA GLN A 18 6.02 -3.12 -17.75
C GLN A 18 7.24 -3.86 -17.18
N GLY A 19 7.08 -5.06 -16.62
CA GLY A 19 8.18 -5.80 -15.98
C GLY A 19 8.71 -5.15 -14.69
N ARG A 20 7.92 -4.26 -14.06
CA ARG A 20 8.27 -3.51 -12.85
C ARG A 20 7.82 -4.19 -11.56
N ARG A 21 7.13 -5.34 -11.65
CA ARG A 21 6.61 -6.08 -10.49
C ARG A 21 7.67 -6.33 -9.42
N ASP A 22 8.84 -6.85 -9.79
CA ASP A 22 9.89 -7.16 -8.82
C ASP A 22 10.49 -5.89 -8.19
N ALA A 23 10.60 -4.81 -8.96
CA ALA A 23 11.02 -3.51 -8.45
C ALA A 23 10.02 -2.97 -7.41
N LEU A 24 8.71 -3.11 -7.68
CA LEU A 24 7.66 -2.75 -6.73
C LEU A 24 7.76 -3.56 -5.43
N LEU A 25 7.88 -4.88 -5.52
CA LEU A 25 7.98 -5.75 -4.34
C LEU A 25 9.25 -5.49 -3.53
N ASN A 26 10.37 -5.21 -4.21
CA ASN A 26 11.62 -4.87 -3.54
C ASN A 26 11.54 -3.51 -2.83
N TRP A 27 10.88 -2.52 -3.44
CA TRP A 27 10.65 -1.21 -2.81
C TRP A 27 9.72 -1.32 -1.60
N VAL A 28 8.63 -2.09 -1.70
CA VAL A 28 7.73 -2.38 -0.57
C VAL A 28 8.51 -3.03 0.58
N ARG A 29 9.33 -4.04 0.28
CA ARG A 29 10.20 -4.70 1.27
C ARG A 29 11.24 -3.75 1.89
N ALA A 30 11.85 -2.88 1.09
CA ALA A 30 12.85 -1.91 1.55
C ALA A 30 12.26 -0.88 2.53
N ASN A 31 10.96 -0.61 2.44
CA ASN A 31 10.22 0.22 3.39
C ASN A 31 9.66 -0.57 4.60
N GLY A 32 10.09 -1.83 4.78
CA GLY A 32 9.72 -2.67 5.92
C GLY A 32 8.32 -3.28 5.84
N ILE A 33 7.69 -3.29 4.65
CA ILE A 33 6.38 -3.87 4.42
C ILE A 33 6.57 -5.29 3.84
N ASP A 34 5.85 -6.30 4.35
CA ASP A 34 5.85 -7.63 3.74
C ASP A 34 4.99 -7.63 2.46
N PRO A 35 5.58 -7.80 1.26
CA PRO A 35 4.83 -7.80 0.01
C PRO A 35 3.77 -8.91 -0.09
N ASN A 36 3.89 -10.01 0.67
CA ASN A 36 2.90 -11.09 0.65
C ASN A 36 1.64 -10.77 1.48
N ALA A 37 1.79 -9.82 2.41
CA ALA A 37 0.70 -9.34 3.24
C ALA A 37 -0.08 -8.19 2.56
N VAL A 38 0.44 -7.61 1.48
CA VAL A 38 -0.21 -6.51 0.76
C VAL A 38 -1.14 -7.07 -0.34
N PRO A 39 -2.44 -6.78 -0.32
CA PRO A 39 -3.35 -7.10 -1.42
C PRO A 39 -3.02 -6.29 -2.68
N THR A 40 -3.03 -6.93 -3.85
CA THR A 40 -2.71 -6.28 -5.13
C THR A 40 -3.85 -5.40 -5.66
N ASP A 41 -5.06 -5.56 -5.12
CA ASP A 41 -6.26 -4.82 -5.50
C ASP A 41 -6.53 -3.58 -4.63
N LYS A 42 -5.68 -3.32 -3.62
CA LYS A 42 -5.80 -2.18 -2.71
C LYS A 42 -4.78 -1.11 -3.04
N ASP A 43 -5.13 0.10 -2.61
CA ASP A 43 -4.29 1.27 -2.84
C ASP A 43 -3.06 1.24 -1.92
N LEU A 44 -1.94 1.64 -2.49
CA LEU A 44 -0.71 1.95 -1.80
C LEU A 44 -0.34 3.38 -2.18
N THR A 45 -0.35 4.26 -1.19
CA THR A 45 -0.15 5.70 -1.38
C THR A 45 1.02 6.19 -0.53
N ILE A 46 1.65 7.27 -0.98
CA ILE A 46 2.58 8.08 -0.19
C ILE A 46 1.84 9.35 0.22
N GLU A 47 1.85 9.68 1.50
CA GLU A 47 1.21 10.90 2.04
C GLU A 47 2.25 11.81 2.70
N ASP A 48 2.17 13.10 2.40
CA ASP A 48 2.94 14.14 3.09
C ASP A 48 2.29 14.49 4.43
N ARG A 49 3.06 14.40 5.51
CA ARG A 49 2.62 14.80 6.84
C ARG A 49 2.94 16.27 7.14
N PRO A 50 2.17 16.93 8.02
CA PRO A 50 2.37 18.34 8.37
C PRO A 50 3.74 18.65 9.01
N ASP A 51 4.39 17.66 9.62
CA ASP A 51 5.71 17.76 10.24
C ASP A 51 6.87 17.65 9.22
N GLY A 52 6.57 17.54 7.92
CA GLY A 52 7.56 17.40 6.85
C GLY A 52 8.02 15.96 6.60
N GLY A 53 7.52 14.99 7.38
CA GLY A 53 7.72 13.58 7.12
C GLY A 53 6.82 13.06 5.98
N ARG A 54 7.19 11.93 5.38
CA ARG A 54 6.35 11.19 4.43
C ARG A 54 6.08 9.79 4.95
N ILE A 55 4.87 9.29 4.70
CA ILE A 55 4.46 7.94 5.07
C ILE A 55 3.94 7.19 3.86
N ILE A 56 4.03 5.87 3.92
CA ILE A 56 3.32 4.97 3.02
C ILE A 56 2.07 4.49 3.75
N ARG A 57 0.89 4.75 3.18
CA ARG A 57 -0.40 4.21 3.65
C ARG A 57 -0.81 3.06 2.75
N TYR A 58 -1.17 1.93 3.36
CA TYR A 58 -1.51 0.71 2.63
C TYR A 58 -2.48 -0.16 3.43
N THR A 59 -3.22 -0.99 2.71
CA THR A 59 -3.99 -2.08 3.32
C THR A 59 -3.14 -3.35 3.40
N THR A 60 -3.22 -4.09 4.49
CA THR A 60 -2.56 -5.39 4.65
C THR A 60 -3.55 -6.45 5.12
N TYR A 61 -3.30 -7.70 4.77
CA TYR A 61 -3.96 -8.85 5.38
C TYR A 61 -3.53 -8.96 6.84
N VAL A 62 -4.48 -9.19 7.73
CA VAL A 62 -4.20 -9.60 9.11
C VAL A 62 -3.74 -11.05 9.06
N LEU A 63 -2.57 -11.35 9.61
CA LEU A 63 -2.03 -12.69 9.68
C LEU A 63 -2.23 -13.29 11.07
N THR A 64 -2.51 -14.58 11.15
CA THR A 64 -2.54 -15.36 12.39
C THR A 64 -1.11 -15.53 12.95
N GLY A 65 -0.98 -16.01 14.19
CA GLY A 65 0.33 -16.30 14.81
C GLY A 65 1.20 -17.28 14.01
N ASP A 66 0.58 -18.12 13.17
CA ASP A 66 1.23 -19.08 12.28
C ASP A 66 1.51 -18.52 10.87
N GLY A 67 1.22 -17.25 10.61
CA GLY A 67 1.47 -16.58 9.33
C GLY A 67 0.41 -16.81 8.25
N HIS A 68 -0.75 -17.39 8.59
CA HIS A 68 -1.87 -17.55 7.66
C HIS A 68 -2.76 -16.31 7.64
N LYS A 69 -3.42 -16.01 6.52
CA LYS A 69 -4.39 -14.89 6.46
C LYS A 69 -5.57 -15.20 7.37
N GLN A 70 -5.82 -14.33 8.34
CA GLN A 70 -7.00 -14.43 9.19
C GLN A 70 -8.23 -14.11 8.36
N VAL A 71 -9.29 -14.91 8.53
CA VAL A 71 -10.56 -14.75 7.82
C VAL A 71 -11.56 -14.06 8.76
N ALA A 72 -12.33 -13.11 8.24
CA ALA A 72 -13.40 -12.48 8.99
C ALA A 72 -14.50 -13.51 9.27
N GLN A 73 -15.02 -13.56 10.50
CA GLN A 73 -16.14 -14.44 10.87
C GLN A 73 -17.49 -14.05 10.23
N ALA A 74 -17.55 -12.93 9.51
CA ALA A 74 -18.73 -12.52 8.77
C ALA A 74 -19.00 -13.43 7.56
N SER A 75 -20.27 -13.55 7.18
CA SER A 75 -20.82 -14.57 6.28
C SER A 75 -20.15 -14.76 4.91
N ASP A 76 -19.34 -13.81 4.44
CA ASP A 76 -18.65 -13.88 3.15
C ASP A 76 -17.26 -14.54 3.20
N GLY A 77 -16.72 -14.87 4.39
CA GLY A 77 -15.47 -15.63 4.51
C GLY A 77 -14.23 -14.94 3.91
N GLY A 78 -14.26 -13.62 3.74
CA GLY A 78 -13.14 -12.83 3.22
C GLY A 78 -11.99 -12.70 4.21
N ALA A 79 -10.76 -12.57 3.70
CA ALA A 79 -9.60 -12.28 4.53
C ALA A 79 -9.79 -10.95 5.27
N LEU A 80 -9.43 -10.91 6.55
CA LEU A 80 -9.45 -9.71 7.36
C LEU A 80 -8.35 -8.76 6.87
N LEU A 81 -8.73 -7.51 6.65
CA LEU A 81 -7.87 -6.45 6.17
C LEU A 81 -7.76 -5.36 7.24
N GLU A 82 -6.58 -4.76 7.36
CA GLU A 82 -6.35 -3.59 8.19
C GLU A 82 -5.58 -2.52 7.41
N GLU A 83 -5.83 -1.25 7.75
CA GLU A 83 -5.06 -0.14 7.20
C GLU A 83 -3.86 0.14 8.10
N ARG A 84 -2.67 0.26 7.49
CA ARG A 84 -1.43 0.58 8.18
C ARG A 84 -0.75 1.76 7.51
N SER A 85 0.11 2.41 8.29
CA SER A 85 1.07 3.36 7.75
C SER A 85 2.47 3.09 8.30
N VAL A 86 3.49 3.32 7.47
CA VAL A 86 4.90 3.26 7.85
C VAL A 86 5.63 4.50 7.33
N PRO A 87 6.74 4.92 7.95
CA PRO A 87 7.59 5.98 7.39
C PRO A 87 8.09 5.60 5.99
N LEU A 88 8.15 6.57 5.09
CA LEU A 88 8.83 6.40 3.80
C LEU A 88 10.35 6.44 4.04
N VAL A 89 11.01 5.29 3.91
CA VAL A 89 12.45 5.13 4.12
C VAL A 89 13.21 5.19 2.80
N VAL A 90 12.63 4.63 1.74
CA VAL A 90 13.22 4.59 0.40
C VAL A 90 12.23 5.19 -0.59
N GLU A 91 12.69 6.16 -1.39
CA GLU A 91 11.87 6.76 -2.45
C GLU A 91 11.44 5.74 -3.50
N PRO A 92 10.22 5.85 -4.04
CA PRO A 92 9.86 5.09 -5.23
C PRO A 92 10.74 5.53 -6.41
N PRO A 93 11.03 4.63 -7.37
CA PRO A 93 11.72 5.00 -8.60
C PRO A 93 11.04 6.14 -9.37
N ALA A 94 11.83 7.08 -9.88
CA ALA A 94 11.33 8.30 -10.52
C ALA A 94 10.57 8.06 -11.84
N ASP A 95 10.76 6.91 -12.49
CA ASP A 95 10.09 6.52 -13.73
C ASP A 95 8.73 5.82 -13.50
N TRP A 96 8.32 5.66 -12.23
CA TRP A 96 7.02 5.11 -11.89
C TRP A 96 5.92 6.16 -12.06
N PRO A 97 4.74 5.75 -12.51
CA PRO A 97 3.63 6.68 -12.66
C PRO A 97 3.11 7.07 -11.28
N VAL A 98 3.33 8.33 -10.90
CA VAL A 98 2.82 8.89 -9.64
C VAL A 98 1.56 9.69 -9.95
N TYR A 99 0.42 9.21 -9.46
CA TYR A 99 -0.85 9.92 -9.62
C TYR A 99 -1.17 10.69 -8.34
N ALA A 100 -1.40 11.99 -8.45
CA ALA A 100 -1.95 12.76 -7.34
C ALA A 100 -3.37 12.25 -7.07
N VAL A 101 -3.60 11.70 -5.88
CA VAL A 101 -4.95 11.39 -5.42
C VAL A 101 -5.48 12.66 -4.78
N PRO A 102 -6.64 13.20 -5.22
CA PRO A 102 -7.27 14.29 -4.48
C PRO A 102 -7.49 13.77 -3.06
N GLY A 103 -6.78 14.36 -2.10
CA GLY A 103 -6.82 13.90 -0.71
C GLY A 103 -8.28 13.81 -0.28
N LYS A 104 -8.70 12.66 0.27
CA LYS A 104 -10.06 12.52 0.79
C LYS A 104 -10.31 13.70 1.75
N PRO A 105 -11.27 14.60 1.46
CA PRO A 105 -11.57 15.67 2.36
C PRO A 105 -12.29 15.07 3.56
N GLY A 106 -11.67 15.12 4.74
CA GLY A 106 -12.32 14.85 6.01
C GLY A 106 -12.30 13.38 6.45
N GLU A 107 -11.20 12.99 7.10
CA GLU A 107 -11.30 12.11 8.26
C GLU A 107 -10.65 12.88 9.42
N GLN A 108 -11.42 13.84 9.94
CA GLN A 108 -11.13 14.55 11.18
C GLN A 108 -12.00 13.88 12.26
N PRO A 109 -11.46 13.61 13.47
CA PRO A 109 -12.13 12.81 14.52
C PRO A 109 -13.45 13.40 15.01
#